data_AF-A0A452U841-F1
#
_entry.id   AF-A0A452U841-F1
#
_cell.length_a   1.000
_cell.length_b   1.000
_cell.length_c   1.000
_cell.angle_alpha   90.00
_cell.angle_beta   90.00
_cell.angle_gamma   90.00
#
_symmetry.space_group_name_H-M   'P 1'
#
loop_
_entity.id
_entity.type
_entity.pdbx_description
1 polymer ?
#
loop_
_entity_poly.entity_id
_entity_poly.type
_entity_poly.pdbx_seq_one_letter_code
_entity_poly.pdbx_strand_id
1 'polypeptide(L)'
;MKMQFLGLVVCLVLGTLHCEASEGKLDPETNMNVSEIIAHWGFPSEEHFIETEDGYILCLHRIPHGRKNHSAKGFIAFSRIPQLAKRIKMFFALAPVASAKFSPSPLVKLGKFPEFLLKDIFGVKEFLPQSTFLKWLSAHICSRVVLKELCGNAFFILCGFNEKNLNMSRVSVYITHSPAGTSVQNLLHWGQLIKLQKFQAFDWGSHAKNYFHYNQTYPPLYNVKDMLVPTAVWSGGHDTLADDKDVSILLPQITNLVYHKRIPEWEHLDFIWGLDGPWRLYNEIVDLMRKYL
;
A
#
# COMPACT_ATOMS: atom_id res chain seq x y z
N MET A 1 -23.62 27.69 28.18
CA MET A 1 -23.57 27.27 26.75
C MET A 1 -22.50 26.21 26.41
N LYS A 2 -21.91 25.49 27.38
CA LYS A 2 -20.93 24.40 27.12
C LYS A 2 -21.34 23.01 27.64
N MET A 3 -22.50 22.89 28.31
CA MET A 3 -22.96 21.62 28.92
C MET A 3 -24.21 21.03 28.28
N GLN A 4 -24.86 21.74 27.34
CA GLN A 4 -26.05 21.24 26.63
C GLN A 4 -25.70 20.52 25.30
N PHE A 5 -24.51 20.76 24.74
CA PHE A 5 -24.06 20.06 23.53
C PHE A 5 -23.59 18.62 23.82
N LEU A 6 -23.04 18.35 25.01
CA LEU A 6 -22.62 17.00 25.39
C LEU A 6 -23.82 16.06 25.61
N GLY A 7 -24.93 16.59 26.14
CA GLY A 7 -26.16 15.83 26.35
C GLY A 7 -26.86 15.39 25.06
N LEU A 8 -26.77 16.19 23.99
CA LEU A 8 -27.39 15.86 22.70
C LEU A 8 -26.60 14.83 21.90
N VAL A 9 -25.25 14.81 22.04
CA VAL A 9 -24.40 13.76 21.43
C VAL A 9 -24.57 12.43 22.16
N VAL A 10 -24.72 12.43 23.49
CA VAL A 10 -24.93 11.20 24.28
C VAL A 10 -26.31 10.58 24.02
N CYS A 11 -27.36 11.38 23.78
CA CYS A 11 -28.68 10.86 23.38
C CYS A 11 -28.70 10.26 21.97
N LEU A 12 -27.88 10.76 21.03
CA LEU A 12 -27.73 10.13 19.71
C LEU A 12 -26.98 8.79 19.77
N VAL A 13 -26.13 8.58 20.79
CA VAL A 13 -25.43 7.30 21.02
C VAL A 13 -26.31 6.29 21.77
N LEU A 14 -27.18 6.75 22.68
CA LEU A 14 -28.10 5.87 23.43
C LEU A 14 -29.39 5.53 22.65
N GLY A 15 -29.88 6.44 21.79
CA GLY A 15 -31.07 6.21 20.95
C GLY A 15 -30.88 5.20 19.82
N THR A 16 -29.64 4.85 19.48
CA THR A 16 -29.29 3.80 18.51
C THR A 16 -29.20 2.39 19.11
N LEU A 17 -29.47 2.22 20.41
CA LEU A 17 -29.41 0.91 21.08
C LEU A 17 -30.62 -0.01 20.85
N HIS A 18 -31.60 0.39 20.03
CA HIS A 18 -32.78 -0.45 19.70
C HIS A 18 -33.03 -0.64 18.21
N CYS A 19 -31.99 -0.55 17.37
CA CYS A 19 -32.05 -1.16 16.05
C CYS A 19 -31.35 -2.51 16.16
N GLU A 20 -32.12 -3.61 16.20
CA GLU A 20 -31.63 -4.95 15.87
C GLU A 20 -31.17 -4.94 14.40
N ALA A 21 -30.05 -4.26 14.14
CA ALA A 21 -29.29 -4.48 12.94
C ALA A 21 -28.69 -5.87 13.11
N SER A 22 -29.22 -6.84 12.37
CA SER A 22 -28.65 -8.19 12.24
C SER A 22 -27.13 -8.08 12.18
N GLU A 23 -26.44 -8.55 13.23
CA GLU A 23 -24.99 -8.69 13.21
C GLU A 23 -24.67 -9.72 12.12
N GLY A 24 -24.29 -9.23 10.93
CA GLY A 24 -23.72 -10.09 9.92
C GLY A 24 -22.51 -10.80 10.51
N LYS A 25 -22.47 -12.13 10.39
CA LYS A 25 -21.37 -12.96 10.88
C LYS A 25 -20.02 -12.35 10.45
N LEU A 26 -19.21 -11.93 11.42
CA LEU A 26 -17.91 -11.31 11.17
C LEU A 26 -17.01 -12.29 10.40
N ASP A 27 -16.36 -11.80 9.35
CA ASP A 27 -15.43 -12.60 8.58
C ASP A 27 -14.24 -13.01 9.47
N PRO A 28 -13.90 -14.30 9.60
CA PRO A 28 -12.85 -14.75 10.52
C PRO A 28 -11.48 -14.15 10.19
N GLU A 29 -11.23 -13.73 8.94
CA GLU A 29 -9.98 -13.09 8.55
C GLU A 29 -9.76 -11.74 9.24
N THR A 30 -10.80 -11.08 9.77
CA THR A 30 -10.60 -9.82 10.50
C THR A 30 -9.71 -10.00 11.73
N ASN A 31 -9.61 -11.22 12.26
CA ASN A 31 -8.84 -11.53 13.46
C ASN A 31 -7.53 -12.28 13.16
N MET A 32 -7.20 -12.50 11.89
CA MET A 32 -6.01 -13.23 11.46
C MET A 32 -4.89 -12.28 11.04
N ASN A 33 -3.63 -12.60 11.32
CA ASN A 33 -2.49 -11.93 10.68
C ASN A 33 -2.28 -12.43 9.23
N VAL A 34 -1.40 -11.79 8.47
CA VAL A 34 -1.17 -12.11 7.04
C VAL A 34 -0.81 -13.59 6.84
N SER A 35 0.09 -14.15 7.66
CA SER A 35 0.49 -15.55 7.57
C SER A 35 -0.64 -16.53 7.92
N GLU A 36 -1.49 -16.16 8.89
CA GLU A 36 -2.69 -16.93 9.24
C GLU A 36 -3.73 -16.89 8.10
N ILE A 37 -3.93 -15.77 7.42
CA ILE A 37 -4.80 -15.68 6.23
C ILE A 37 -4.27 -16.58 5.12
N ILE A 38 -2.96 -16.52 4.83
CA ILE A 38 -2.32 -17.36 3.81
C ILE A 38 -2.52 -18.86 4.14
N ALA A 39 -2.30 -19.23 5.40
CA ALA A 39 -2.51 -20.59 5.90
C ALA A 39 -3.98 -21.02 5.86
N HIS A 40 -4.92 -20.12 6.20
CA HIS A 40 -6.36 -20.35 6.13
C HIS A 40 -6.81 -20.72 4.72
N TRP A 41 -6.21 -20.10 3.70
CA TRP A 41 -6.43 -20.43 2.29
C TRP A 41 -5.63 -21.63 1.78
N GLY A 42 -4.97 -22.38 2.67
CA GLY A 42 -4.26 -23.63 2.37
C GLY A 42 -2.90 -23.44 1.71
N PHE A 43 -2.27 -22.27 1.85
CA PHE A 43 -0.92 -22.01 1.36
C PHE A 43 0.09 -21.98 2.53
N PRO A 44 1.32 -22.48 2.34
CA PRO A 44 2.40 -22.24 3.29
C PRO A 44 2.79 -20.75 3.30
N SER A 45 3.20 -20.22 4.45
CA SER A 45 3.68 -18.85 4.61
C SER A 45 4.99 -18.84 5.39
N GLU A 46 5.94 -18.03 4.95
CA GLU A 46 7.18 -17.69 5.67
C GLU A 46 7.28 -16.17 5.76
N GLU A 47 7.77 -15.65 6.90
CA GLU A 47 8.03 -14.23 7.10
C GLU A 47 9.52 -13.97 7.20
N HIS A 48 10.01 -13.00 6.43
CA HIS A 48 11.42 -12.60 6.39
C HIS A 48 11.52 -11.10 6.63
N PHE A 49 12.36 -10.69 7.57
CA PHE A 49 12.63 -9.27 7.83
C PHE A 49 13.98 -8.88 7.24
N ILE A 50 14.00 -7.83 6.41
CA ILE A 50 15.20 -7.34 5.74
C ILE A 50 15.36 -5.86 6.03
N GLU A 51 16.53 -5.49 6.56
CA GLU A 51 16.91 -4.09 6.74
C GLU A 51 17.61 -3.59 5.46
N THR A 52 17.13 -2.49 4.89
CA THR A 52 17.76 -1.81 3.74
C THR A 52 18.95 -0.99 4.22
N GLU A 53 19.88 -0.66 3.31
CA GLU A 53 21.06 0.15 3.67
C GLU A 53 20.71 1.55 4.19
N ASP A 54 19.53 2.08 3.84
CA ASP A 54 18.99 3.34 4.36
C ASP A 54 18.13 3.17 5.62
N GLY A 55 18.15 1.98 6.25
CA GLY A 55 17.60 1.71 7.58
C GLY A 55 16.10 1.38 7.63
N TYR A 56 15.47 1.05 6.49
CA TYR A 56 14.08 0.58 6.48
C TYR A 56 14.03 -0.93 6.75
N ILE A 57 13.19 -1.36 7.69
CA ILE A 57 12.90 -2.78 7.94
C ILE A 57 11.69 -3.18 7.11
N LEU A 58 11.88 -4.07 6.15
CA LEU A 58 10.85 -4.61 5.28
C LEU A 58 10.46 -6.01 5.74
N CYS A 59 9.19 -6.23 6.04
CA CYS A 59 8.63 -7.57 6.21
C CYS A 59 8.26 -8.13 4.83
N LEU A 60 8.70 -9.35 4.53
CA LEU A 60 8.42 -10.07 3.30
C LEU A 60 7.71 -11.37 3.60
N HIS A 61 6.53 -11.54 3.02
CA HIS A 61 5.78 -12.79 3.06
C HIS A 61 6.16 -13.65 1.85
N ARG A 62 6.65 -14.86 2.10
CA ARG A 62 7.01 -15.84 1.08
C ARG A 62 6.06 -17.03 1.14
N ILE A 63 5.38 -17.30 0.02
CA ILE A 63 4.60 -18.53 -0.17
C ILE A 63 5.48 -19.53 -0.93
N PRO A 64 6.10 -20.53 -0.26
CA PRO A 64 7.12 -21.38 -0.88
C PRO A 64 6.59 -22.32 -1.97
N HIS A 65 5.30 -22.65 -1.96
CA HIS A 65 4.65 -23.47 -2.99
C HIS A 65 3.12 -23.31 -2.95
N GLY A 66 2.43 -23.78 -3.99
CA GLY A 66 0.97 -23.79 -4.05
C GLY A 66 0.32 -24.76 -3.06
N ARG A 67 -1.02 -24.77 -3.01
CA ARG A 67 -1.87 -25.60 -2.11
C ARG A 67 -1.59 -27.10 -2.15
N LYS A 68 -1.09 -27.60 -3.29
CA LYS A 68 -0.63 -28.98 -3.45
C LYS A 68 0.90 -28.94 -3.45
N ASN A 69 1.55 -29.87 -2.76
CA ASN A 69 3.01 -30.02 -2.61
C ASN A 69 3.77 -30.18 -3.94
N HIS A 70 3.69 -29.18 -4.82
CA HIS A 70 4.47 -29.05 -6.04
C HIS A 70 5.43 -27.88 -5.81
N SER A 71 6.68 -28.24 -5.58
CA SER A 71 7.77 -27.33 -5.26
C SER A 71 8.06 -26.38 -6.43
N ALA A 72 7.43 -25.22 -6.44
CA ALA A 72 7.88 -24.08 -7.24
C ALA A 72 8.69 -23.16 -6.32
N LYS A 73 10.00 -23.36 -6.25
CA LYS A 73 10.92 -22.53 -5.46
C LYS A 73 10.88 -21.09 -5.98
N GLY A 74 10.05 -20.24 -5.36
CA GLY A 74 10.06 -18.79 -5.57
C GLY A 74 10.87 -18.10 -4.47
N PHE A 75 11.88 -17.32 -4.84
CA PHE A 75 12.67 -16.45 -3.95
C PHE A 75 12.65 -15.05 -4.53
N ILE A 76 12.25 -14.02 -3.78
CA ILE A 76 12.57 -12.59 -4.02
C ILE A 76 12.56 -11.81 -2.70
N ALA A 77 13.50 -10.87 -2.58
CA ALA A 77 13.42 -9.64 -1.77
C ALA A 77 13.88 -8.47 -2.67
N PHE A 78 14.38 -7.33 -2.17
CA PHE A 78 15.28 -6.35 -2.85
C PHE A 78 14.71 -5.03 -3.36
N SER A 79 15.35 -3.96 -2.90
CA SER A 79 15.43 -2.65 -3.56
C SER A 79 16.83 -2.00 -3.55
N ARG A 80 17.90 -2.64 -3.03
CA ARG A 80 19.23 -1.96 -2.95
C ARG A 80 20.50 -2.79 -3.21
N ILE A 81 20.41 -4.04 -3.68
CA ILE A 81 21.59 -4.93 -3.78
C ILE A 81 21.84 -5.36 -5.24
N PRO A 82 22.92 -4.90 -5.91
CA PRO A 82 23.25 -5.25 -7.30
C PRO A 82 23.50 -6.75 -7.54
N GLN A 83 23.99 -7.47 -6.52
CA GLN A 83 24.17 -8.95 -6.57
C GLN A 83 22.86 -9.73 -6.71
N LEU A 84 21.75 -9.00 -6.68
CA LEU A 84 20.45 -9.51 -6.38
C LEU A 84 19.45 -9.15 -7.47
N ALA A 85 19.64 -8.00 -8.13
CA ALA A 85 19.16 -7.77 -9.49
C ALA A 85 19.57 -8.91 -10.44
N LYS A 86 20.77 -9.48 -10.29
CA LYS A 86 21.20 -10.70 -11.02
C LYS A 86 20.38 -11.96 -10.69
N ARG A 87 19.67 -11.98 -9.56
CA ARG A 87 18.81 -13.09 -9.12
C ARG A 87 17.33 -12.84 -9.38
N ILE A 88 16.94 -11.62 -9.75
CA ILE A 88 15.57 -11.30 -10.16
C ILE A 88 15.46 -11.63 -11.65
N LYS A 89 14.75 -12.71 -11.94
CA LYS A 89 14.46 -13.10 -13.32
C LYS A 89 13.45 -12.15 -13.99
N MET A 90 12.50 -11.61 -13.24
CA MET A 90 11.48 -10.68 -13.74
C MET A 90 10.87 -9.84 -12.59
N PHE A 91 10.57 -8.57 -12.85
CA PHE A 91 9.88 -7.67 -11.94
C PHE A 91 8.47 -7.36 -12.45
N PHE A 92 7.46 -7.63 -11.63
CA PHE A 92 6.05 -7.32 -11.92
C PHE A 92 5.64 -6.10 -11.11
N ALA A 93 5.48 -4.95 -11.76
CA ALA A 93 5.12 -3.70 -11.12
C ALA A 93 3.62 -3.42 -11.31
N LEU A 94 2.88 -3.39 -10.19
CA LEU A 94 1.44 -3.14 -10.14
C LEU A 94 1.22 -1.74 -9.56
N ALA A 95 0.57 -0.85 -10.31
CA ALA A 95 0.43 0.56 -9.94
C ALA A 95 1.77 1.23 -9.55
N PRO A 96 2.77 1.25 -10.45
CA PRO A 96 4.11 1.71 -10.09
C PRO A 96 4.16 3.21 -9.78
N VAL A 97 4.82 3.57 -8.69
CA VAL A 97 5.05 4.97 -8.31
C VAL A 97 6.54 5.28 -8.27
N ALA A 98 6.99 6.13 -9.19
CA ALA A 98 8.34 6.74 -9.18
C ALA A 98 8.29 8.27 -9.04
N SER A 99 7.12 8.85 -9.32
CA SER A 99 6.80 10.26 -9.23
C SER A 99 5.34 10.39 -8.79
N ALA A 100 5.01 11.49 -8.12
CA ALA A 100 3.65 11.83 -7.70
C ALA A 100 3.36 13.31 -8.02
N LYS A 101 3.73 13.74 -9.22
CA LYS A 101 3.59 15.11 -9.71
C LYS A 101 2.15 15.43 -10.05
N PHE A 102 1.47 14.51 -10.72
CA PHE A 102 0.15 14.72 -11.30
C PHE A 102 -0.95 14.03 -10.50
N SER A 103 -0.57 13.22 -9.52
CA SER A 103 -1.47 12.49 -8.65
C SER A 103 -2.49 13.39 -7.94
N PRO A 104 -3.81 13.16 -8.14
CA PRO A 104 -4.86 13.88 -7.45
C PRO A 104 -5.14 13.37 -6.02
N SER A 105 -4.48 12.27 -5.61
CA SER A 105 -4.71 11.59 -4.33
C SER A 105 -4.67 12.56 -3.13
N PRO A 106 -5.60 12.43 -2.16
CA PRO A 106 -5.54 13.14 -0.89
C PRO A 106 -4.26 12.86 -0.09
N LEU A 107 -3.67 11.66 -0.21
CA LEU A 107 -2.39 11.33 0.42
C LEU A 107 -1.26 12.21 -0.13
N VAL A 108 -1.26 12.46 -1.44
CA VAL A 108 -0.30 13.37 -2.08
C VAL A 108 -0.51 14.82 -1.62
N LYS A 109 -1.77 15.23 -1.39
CA LYS A 109 -2.06 16.56 -0.81
C LYS A 109 -1.55 16.69 0.63
N LEU A 110 -1.67 15.63 1.43
CA LEU A 110 -1.11 15.60 2.80
C LEU A 110 0.43 15.76 2.77
N GLY A 111 1.12 15.13 1.83
CA GLY A 111 2.57 15.25 1.67
C GLY A 111 3.06 16.67 1.35
N LYS A 112 2.19 17.58 0.90
CA LYS A 112 2.54 18.98 0.60
C LYS A 112 2.69 19.84 1.85
N PHE A 113 2.15 19.43 3.00
CA PHE A 113 2.28 20.21 4.24
C PHE A 113 3.74 20.30 4.72
N PRO A 114 4.13 21.39 5.39
CA PRO A 114 5.48 21.55 5.92
C PRO A 114 5.88 20.39 6.87
N GLU A 115 7.15 19.98 6.83
CA GLU A 115 7.61 18.84 7.65
C GLU A 115 7.44 19.09 9.15
N PHE A 116 7.63 20.33 9.62
CA PHE A 116 7.44 20.67 11.03
C PHE A 116 5.98 20.42 11.47
N LEU A 117 5.01 20.82 10.63
CA LEU A 117 3.60 20.63 10.91
C LEU A 117 3.21 19.16 10.93
N LEU A 118 3.75 18.36 9.99
CA LEU A 118 3.52 16.92 9.96
C LEU A 118 4.11 16.23 11.21
N LYS A 119 5.28 16.66 11.67
CA LYS A 119 5.90 16.16 12.92
C LYS A 119 5.13 16.60 14.17
N ASP A 120 4.59 17.81 14.20
CA ASP A 120 3.80 18.31 15.32
C ASP A 120 2.47 17.55 15.46
N ILE A 121 1.83 17.21 14.33
CA ILE A 121 0.55 16.49 14.32
C ILE A 121 0.75 14.99 14.58
N PHE A 122 1.71 14.35 13.90
CA PHE A 122 1.86 12.89 13.90
C PHE A 122 3.01 12.36 14.76
N GLY A 123 3.84 13.25 15.32
CA GLY A 123 5.03 12.89 16.07
C GLY A 123 6.19 12.44 15.18
N VAL A 124 7.07 11.58 15.71
CA VAL A 124 8.30 11.11 15.04
C VAL A 124 8.44 9.60 14.96
N LYS A 125 7.40 8.85 15.39
CA LYS A 125 7.42 7.39 15.46
C LYS A 125 6.53 6.79 14.37
N GLU A 126 5.42 6.17 14.74
CA GLU A 126 4.52 5.45 13.86
C GLU A 126 3.38 6.36 13.39
N PHE A 127 3.13 6.35 12.09
CA PHE A 127 2.01 6.99 11.41
C PHE A 127 0.92 5.95 11.16
N LEU A 128 -0.29 6.24 11.65
CA LEU A 128 -1.46 5.36 11.58
C LEU A 128 -1.19 3.93 12.10
N PRO A 129 -0.68 3.76 13.34
CA PRO A 129 -0.57 2.45 13.97
C PRO A 129 -1.95 1.79 14.07
N GLN A 130 -2.03 0.51 13.71
CA GLN A 130 -3.20 -0.30 14.03
C GLN A 130 -3.19 -0.66 15.51
N SER A 131 -3.98 0.06 16.31
CA SER A 131 -4.20 -0.32 17.70
C SER A 131 -5.25 -1.42 17.81
N THR A 132 -5.15 -2.27 18.83
CA THR A 132 -6.16 -3.31 19.11
C THR A 132 -7.57 -2.72 19.22
N PHE A 133 -7.67 -1.49 19.74
CA PHE A 133 -8.92 -0.75 19.81
C PHE A 133 -9.44 -0.33 18.42
N LEU A 134 -8.59 0.19 17.53
CA LEU A 134 -8.97 0.56 16.16
C LEU A 134 -9.35 -0.66 15.32
N LYS A 135 -8.65 -1.79 15.47
CA LYS A 135 -9.01 -3.06 14.82
C LYS A 135 -10.38 -3.55 15.29
N TRP A 136 -10.62 -3.54 16.60
CA TRP A 136 -11.90 -3.93 17.19
C TRP A 136 -13.03 -3.03 16.72
N LEU A 137 -12.81 -1.71 16.76
CA LEU A 137 -13.76 -0.70 16.31
C LEU A 137 -14.10 -0.92 14.84
N SER A 138 -13.10 -1.11 13.98
CA SER A 138 -13.28 -1.32 12.55
C SER A 138 -14.03 -2.63 12.24
N ALA A 139 -13.69 -3.73 12.94
CA ALA A 139 -14.35 -5.01 12.75
C ALA A 139 -15.85 -4.98 13.13
N HIS A 140 -16.22 -4.28 14.20
CA HIS A 140 -17.61 -4.28 14.72
C HIS A 140 -18.46 -3.12 14.19
N ILE A 141 -17.86 -1.99 13.85
CA ILE A 141 -18.58 -0.84 13.28
C ILE A 141 -18.80 -1.04 11.80
N CYS A 142 -17.78 -1.45 11.07
CA CYS A 142 -17.83 -1.51 9.61
C CYS A 142 -18.37 -2.83 9.06
N SER A 143 -18.73 -3.77 9.92
CA SER A 143 -19.58 -4.91 9.57
C SER A 143 -21.06 -4.52 9.46
N ARG A 144 -21.47 -3.36 10.01
CA ARG A 144 -22.85 -2.85 9.95
C ARG A 144 -23.15 -2.21 8.59
N VAL A 145 -24.31 -2.56 8.02
CA VAL A 145 -24.70 -2.21 6.63
C VAL A 145 -24.58 -0.72 6.30
N VAL A 146 -25.02 0.17 7.20
CA VAL A 146 -25.01 1.63 6.99
C VAL A 146 -23.59 2.23 7.07
N LEU A 147 -22.67 1.58 7.79
CA LEU A 147 -21.32 2.10 8.04
C LEU A 147 -20.26 1.46 7.14
N LYS A 148 -20.61 0.41 6.37
CA LYS A 148 -19.74 -0.19 5.33
C LYS A 148 -19.27 0.83 4.31
N GLU A 149 -20.18 1.67 3.81
CA GLU A 149 -19.84 2.73 2.87
C GLU A 149 -18.97 3.82 3.51
N LEU A 150 -19.25 4.22 4.75
CA LEU A 150 -18.46 5.22 5.46
C LEU A 150 -17.02 4.75 5.74
N CYS A 151 -16.87 3.48 6.14
CA CYS A 151 -15.57 2.88 6.41
C CYS A 151 -14.78 2.58 5.13
N GLY A 152 -15.45 2.16 4.06
CA GLY A 152 -14.87 2.11 2.72
C GLY A 152 -14.37 3.50 2.30
N ASN A 153 -15.17 4.54 2.47
CA ASN A 153 -14.80 5.89 2.07
C ASN A 153 -13.59 6.45 2.84
N ALA A 154 -13.52 6.36 4.18
CA ALA A 154 -12.49 7.08 4.94
C ALA A 154 -11.04 6.64 4.63
N PHE A 155 -10.81 5.33 4.46
CA PHE A 155 -9.46 4.79 4.23
C PHE A 155 -9.13 4.60 2.75
N PHE A 156 -10.11 4.19 1.94
CA PHE A 156 -9.87 3.95 0.52
C PHE A 156 -9.72 5.25 -0.27
N ILE A 157 -10.31 6.36 0.19
CA ILE A 157 -10.15 7.69 -0.45
C ILE A 157 -8.68 8.14 -0.51
N LEU A 158 -7.82 7.69 0.42
CA LEU A 158 -6.40 8.10 0.41
C LEU A 158 -5.65 7.56 -0.81
N CYS A 159 -5.93 6.32 -1.23
CA CYS A 159 -5.26 5.69 -2.37
C CYS A 159 -6.09 5.70 -3.66
N GLY A 160 -7.43 5.75 -3.55
CA GLY A 160 -8.35 5.58 -4.66
C GLY A 160 -8.93 4.16 -4.72
N PHE A 161 -10.24 4.04 -4.96
CA PHE A 161 -10.92 2.75 -5.08
C PHE A 161 -12.09 2.77 -6.03
N ASN A 162 -12.36 1.61 -6.61
CA ASN A 162 -13.47 1.39 -7.52
C ASN A 162 -14.60 0.63 -6.82
N GLU A 163 -15.65 1.33 -6.39
CA GLU A 163 -16.83 0.72 -5.75
C GLU A 163 -17.43 -0.43 -6.57
N LYS A 164 -17.40 -0.35 -7.91
CA LYS A 164 -17.98 -1.35 -8.80
C LYS A 164 -17.16 -2.64 -8.86
N ASN A 165 -15.88 -2.58 -8.48
CA ASN A 165 -14.95 -3.69 -8.57
C ASN A 165 -14.41 -4.14 -7.20
N LEU A 166 -14.97 -3.61 -6.11
CA LEU A 166 -14.60 -3.98 -4.74
C LEU A 166 -15.66 -4.91 -4.12
N ASN A 167 -15.22 -5.99 -3.46
CA ASN A 167 -16.13 -6.82 -2.68
C ASN A 167 -16.57 -6.09 -1.40
N MET A 168 -17.72 -5.41 -1.45
CA MET A 168 -18.25 -4.63 -0.32
C MET A 168 -18.56 -5.47 0.93
N SER A 169 -18.76 -6.78 0.79
CA SER A 169 -18.94 -7.69 1.93
C SER A 169 -17.64 -7.95 2.70
N ARG A 170 -16.47 -7.70 2.11
CA ARG A 170 -15.15 -7.87 2.73
C ARG A 170 -14.54 -6.57 3.26
N VAL A 171 -15.25 -5.44 3.19
CA VAL A 171 -14.74 -4.13 3.65
C VAL A 171 -14.20 -4.19 5.09
N SER A 172 -14.87 -4.91 5.99
CA SER A 172 -14.39 -5.09 7.36
C SER A 172 -13.02 -5.77 7.44
N VAL A 173 -12.70 -6.70 6.55
CA VAL A 173 -11.38 -7.34 6.48
C VAL A 173 -10.34 -6.34 5.99
N TYR A 174 -10.65 -5.60 4.92
CA TYR A 174 -9.72 -4.65 4.31
C TYR A 174 -9.27 -3.57 5.30
N ILE A 175 -10.22 -2.92 5.97
CA ILE A 175 -9.92 -1.81 6.90
C ILE A 175 -9.28 -2.26 8.22
N THR A 176 -9.52 -3.51 8.64
CA THR A 176 -8.90 -4.03 9.87
C THR A 176 -7.42 -4.32 9.66
N HIS A 177 -7.03 -4.60 8.40
CA HIS A 177 -5.65 -4.85 8.00
C HIS A 177 -4.97 -3.65 7.34
N SER A 178 -5.72 -2.64 6.90
CA SER A 178 -5.20 -1.46 6.19
C SER A 178 -5.71 -0.14 6.80
N PRO A 179 -4.82 0.82 7.09
CA PRO A 179 -3.35 0.77 6.92
C PRO A 179 -2.69 -0.18 7.92
N ALA A 180 -1.54 -0.78 7.60
CA ALA A 180 -0.82 -1.69 8.51
C ALA A 180 0.22 -0.99 9.40
N GLY A 181 0.19 0.36 9.45
CA GLY A 181 1.22 1.18 10.09
C GLY A 181 2.42 1.45 9.17
N THR A 182 3.01 2.64 9.29
CA THR A 182 4.27 3.04 8.65
C THR A 182 5.00 4.04 9.55
N SER A 183 6.27 4.34 9.32
CA SER A 183 6.94 5.42 10.08
C SER A 183 6.51 6.81 9.60
N VAL A 184 6.53 7.81 10.50
CA VAL A 184 6.38 9.22 10.12
C VAL A 184 7.51 9.64 9.18
N GLN A 185 8.71 9.10 9.35
CA GLN A 185 9.82 9.32 8.41
C GLN A 185 9.45 8.93 6.97
N ASN A 186 8.75 7.81 6.78
CA ASN A 186 8.27 7.40 5.46
C ASN A 186 7.29 8.43 4.88
N LEU A 187 6.34 8.92 5.68
CA LEU A 187 5.41 9.98 5.25
C LEU A 187 6.17 11.26 4.83
N LEU A 188 7.20 11.64 5.59
CA LEU A 188 8.04 12.80 5.27
C LEU A 188 8.83 12.59 3.97
N HIS A 189 9.35 11.37 3.75
CA HIS A 189 10.06 11.03 2.51
C HIS A 189 9.14 11.12 1.29
N TRP A 190 7.90 10.63 1.40
CA TRP A 190 6.86 10.86 0.39
C TRP A 190 6.60 12.35 0.18
N GLY A 191 6.53 13.14 1.26
CA GLY A 191 6.44 14.60 1.19
C GLY A 191 7.60 15.23 0.42
N GLN A 192 8.83 14.74 0.60
CA GLN A 192 10.00 15.20 -0.15
C GLN A 192 9.91 14.83 -1.64
N LEU A 193 9.49 13.61 -1.98
CA LEU A 193 9.23 13.20 -3.36
C LEU A 193 8.23 14.16 -4.03
N ILE A 194 7.12 14.46 -3.36
CA ILE A 194 6.05 15.32 -3.86
C ILE A 194 6.49 16.78 -3.99
N LYS A 195 7.34 17.29 -3.11
CA LYS A 195 7.80 18.69 -3.16
C LYS A 195 8.95 18.89 -4.13
N LEU A 196 9.94 18.02 -4.08
CA LEU A 196 11.18 18.15 -4.82
C LEU A 196 11.07 17.60 -6.24
N GLN A 197 10.09 16.72 -6.49
CA GLN A 197 9.90 16.08 -7.79
C GLN A 197 11.17 15.33 -8.24
N LYS A 198 11.86 14.73 -7.27
CA LYS A 198 13.09 13.96 -7.44
C LYS A 198 12.90 12.59 -6.82
N PHE A 199 13.10 11.56 -7.61
CA PHE A 199 13.18 10.20 -7.12
C PHE A 199 14.57 10.02 -6.48
N GLN A 200 14.64 10.12 -5.15
CA GLN A 200 15.90 10.18 -4.41
C GLN A 200 15.76 9.62 -3.00
N ALA A 201 16.89 9.37 -2.33
CA ALA A 201 16.91 8.98 -0.93
C ALA A 201 16.36 10.10 0.00
N PHE A 202 16.07 9.74 1.24
CA PHE A 202 15.52 10.67 2.23
C PHE A 202 16.49 11.82 2.53
N ASP A 203 16.03 13.06 2.48
CA ASP A 203 16.80 14.21 2.95
C ASP A 203 16.65 14.35 4.46
N TRP A 204 17.77 14.25 5.18
CA TRP A 204 17.80 14.32 6.64
C TRP A 204 17.72 15.75 7.19
N GLY A 205 17.61 16.75 6.30
CA GLY A 205 17.36 18.16 6.64
C GLY A 205 18.61 18.96 6.97
N SER A 206 19.81 18.36 6.89
CA SER A 206 21.08 19.11 6.95
C SER A 206 22.20 18.36 6.24
N HIS A 207 23.20 19.11 5.73
CA HIS A 207 24.37 18.53 5.08
C HIS A 207 25.13 17.54 5.96
N ALA A 208 25.26 17.83 7.26
CA ALA A 208 25.95 16.95 8.20
C ALA A 208 25.22 15.61 8.40
N LYS A 209 23.87 15.63 8.50
CA LYS A 209 23.09 14.41 8.62
C LYS A 209 23.09 13.60 7.33
N ASN A 210 22.93 14.26 6.18
CA ASN A 210 23.05 13.58 4.88
C ASN A 210 24.44 12.94 4.71
N TYR A 211 25.50 13.62 5.12
CA TYR A 211 26.86 13.07 5.08
C TYR A 211 27.02 11.85 5.98
N PHE A 212 26.44 11.86 7.18
CA PHE A 212 26.44 10.71 8.08
C PHE A 212 25.79 9.47 7.46
N HIS A 213 24.70 9.64 6.70
CA HIS A 213 23.97 8.50 6.11
C HIS A 213 24.49 8.08 4.73
N TYR A 214 24.97 9.01 3.92
CA TYR A 214 25.27 8.76 2.50
C TYR A 214 26.73 8.98 2.12
N ASN A 215 27.57 9.46 3.04
CA ASN A 215 28.92 9.93 2.73
C ASN A 215 28.96 11.05 1.67
N GLN A 216 27.84 11.77 1.52
CA GLN A 216 27.66 12.94 0.64
C GLN A 216 26.65 13.90 1.27
N THR A 217 26.77 15.19 0.96
CA THR A 217 26.00 16.26 1.64
C THR A 217 24.57 16.43 1.13
N TYR A 218 24.20 15.73 0.06
CA TYR A 218 22.87 15.69 -0.55
C TYR A 218 22.41 14.24 -0.72
N PRO A 219 21.10 13.95 -0.68
CA PRO A 219 20.61 12.58 -0.88
C PRO A 219 20.92 12.08 -2.30
N PRO A 220 21.36 10.82 -2.48
CA PRO A 220 21.58 10.24 -3.81
C PRO A 220 20.27 10.11 -4.60
N LEU A 221 20.34 10.38 -5.90
CA LEU A 221 19.22 10.19 -6.82
C LEU A 221 19.10 8.72 -7.22
N TYR A 222 17.87 8.28 -7.41
CA TYR A 222 17.57 6.97 -7.98
C TYR A 222 17.25 7.15 -9.46
N ASN A 223 18.05 6.53 -10.33
CA ASN A 223 17.83 6.56 -11.76
C ASN A 223 17.18 5.24 -12.21
N VAL A 224 15.94 5.32 -12.69
CA VAL A 224 15.18 4.15 -13.16
C VAL A 224 15.90 3.45 -14.33
N LYS A 225 16.68 4.18 -15.14
CA LYS A 225 17.42 3.59 -16.27
C LYS A 225 18.48 2.58 -15.82
N ASP A 226 18.95 2.68 -14.58
CA ASP A 226 19.94 1.74 -14.04
C ASP A 226 19.30 0.39 -13.66
N MET A 227 17.96 0.30 -13.67
CA MET A 227 17.21 -0.94 -13.47
C MET A 227 17.17 -1.77 -14.77
N LEU A 228 18.07 -2.75 -14.87
CA LEU A 228 18.19 -3.64 -16.03
C LEU A 228 17.28 -4.87 -15.99
N VAL A 229 16.56 -5.07 -14.87
CA VAL A 229 15.70 -6.24 -14.66
C VAL A 229 14.54 -6.24 -15.67
N PRO A 230 14.23 -7.37 -16.33
CA PRO A 230 13.04 -7.48 -17.18
C PRO A 230 11.78 -7.11 -16.39
N THR A 231 11.09 -6.06 -16.81
CA THR A 231 9.98 -5.46 -16.04
C THR A 231 8.68 -5.51 -16.81
N ALA A 232 7.63 -6.05 -16.18
CA ALA A 232 6.26 -6.02 -16.66
C ALA A 232 5.44 -5.07 -15.79
N VAL A 233 4.68 -4.18 -16.41
CA VAL A 233 3.96 -3.10 -15.73
C VAL A 233 2.45 -3.20 -15.98
N TRP A 234 1.65 -3.05 -14.93
CA TRP A 234 0.21 -2.80 -15.04
C TRP A 234 -0.14 -1.47 -14.36
N SER A 235 -0.95 -0.65 -15.05
CA SER A 235 -1.37 0.68 -14.57
C SER A 235 -2.88 0.90 -14.73
N GLY A 236 -3.47 1.63 -13.78
CA GLY A 236 -4.90 1.92 -13.76
C GLY A 236 -5.19 3.25 -14.44
N GLY A 237 -6.23 3.31 -15.28
CA GLY A 237 -6.58 4.54 -15.98
C GLY A 237 -7.27 5.59 -15.10
N HIS A 238 -7.88 5.15 -13.99
CA HIS A 238 -8.44 6.02 -12.95
C HIS A 238 -7.61 6.04 -11.67
N ASP A 239 -6.42 5.43 -11.67
CA ASP A 239 -5.54 5.39 -10.50
C ASP A 239 -5.22 6.80 -10.02
N THR A 240 -5.68 7.15 -8.80
CA THR A 240 -5.47 8.48 -8.25
C THR A 240 -4.11 8.65 -7.57
N LEU A 241 -3.39 7.56 -7.26
CA LEU A 241 -2.08 7.61 -6.61
C LEU A 241 -0.94 7.40 -7.61
N ALA A 242 -0.94 6.29 -8.34
CA ALA A 242 -0.03 5.99 -9.43
C ALA A 242 -0.63 6.47 -10.75
N ASP A 243 -0.81 7.78 -10.87
CA ASP A 243 -1.61 8.34 -11.96
C ASP A 243 -1.00 8.08 -13.34
N ASP A 244 -1.90 7.98 -14.32
CA ASP A 244 -1.57 7.62 -15.70
C ASP A 244 -0.52 8.53 -16.35
N LYS A 245 -0.43 9.82 -15.95
CA LYS A 245 0.56 10.75 -16.49
C LYS A 245 1.94 10.48 -15.89
N ASP A 246 2.04 10.32 -14.58
CA ASP A 246 3.30 9.94 -13.94
C ASP A 246 3.79 8.56 -14.45
N VAL A 247 2.89 7.60 -14.64
CA VAL A 247 3.23 6.30 -15.27
C VAL A 247 3.72 6.49 -16.71
N SER A 248 3.07 7.34 -17.52
CA SER A 248 3.51 7.59 -18.90
C SER A 248 4.92 8.19 -19.00
N ILE A 249 5.37 8.89 -17.96
CA ILE A 249 6.72 9.43 -17.83
C ILE A 249 7.70 8.35 -17.35
N LEU A 250 7.24 7.42 -16.50
CA LEU A 250 8.05 6.32 -15.98
C LEU A 250 8.38 5.28 -17.04
N LEU A 251 7.41 4.85 -17.85
CA LEU A 251 7.58 3.74 -18.80
C LEU A 251 8.80 3.89 -19.73
N PRO A 252 9.07 5.06 -20.35
CA PRO A 252 10.25 5.24 -21.21
C PRO A 252 11.59 5.24 -20.46
N GLN A 253 11.57 5.35 -19.14
CA GLN A 253 12.79 5.29 -18.31
C GLN A 253 13.15 3.87 -17.90
N ILE A 254 12.24 2.90 -18.04
CA ILE A 254 12.49 1.49 -17.75
C ILE A 254 13.27 0.89 -18.93
N THR A 255 14.57 0.64 -18.72
CA THR A 255 15.48 0.16 -19.77
C THR A 255 15.04 -1.18 -20.37
N ASN A 256 14.49 -2.09 -19.56
CA ASN A 256 14.08 -3.43 -20.00
C ASN A 256 12.58 -3.67 -19.73
N LEU A 257 11.74 -2.86 -20.36
CA LEU A 257 10.28 -3.00 -20.29
C LEU A 257 9.82 -4.12 -21.23
N VAL A 258 9.42 -5.26 -20.67
CA VAL A 258 9.01 -6.45 -21.45
C VAL A 258 7.50 -6.53 -21.69
N TYR A 259 6.71 -5.82 -20.87
CA TYR A 259 5.26 -5.79 -20.97
C TYR A 259 4.69 -4.54 -20.30
N HIS A 260 3.66 -3.96 -20.90
CA HIS A 260 2.85 -2.92 -20.26
C HIS A 260 1.38 -3.13 -20.61
N LYS A 261 0.52 -3.11 -19.60
CA LYS A 261 -0.93 -3.10 -19.78
C LYS A 261 -1.58 -2.01 -18.93
N ARG A 262 -2.29 -1.12 -19.60
CA ARG A 262 -3.17 -0.14 -18.95
C ARG A 262 -4.58 -0.72 -18.85
N ILE A 263 -5.18 -0.67 -17.67
CA ILE A 263 -6.58 -1.06 -17.44
C ILE A 263 -7.39 0.21 -17.17
N PRO A 264 -8.17 0.71 -18.16
CA PRO A 264 -8.74 2.05 -18.10
C PRO A 264 -9.60 2.36 -16.88
N GLU A 265 -10.39 1.39 -16.44
CA GLU A 265 -11.38 1.55 -15.39
C GLU A 265 -10.85 1.31 -13.97
N TRP A 266 -9.64 0.76 -13.83
CA TRP A 266 -9.06 0.40 -12.54
C TRP A 266 -8.54 1.62 -11.79
N GLU A 267 -8.78 1.59 -10.48
CA GLU A 267 -8.20 2.47 -9.45
C GLU A 267 -7.02 1.78 -8.75
N HIS A 268 -6.37 2.49 -7.84
CA HIS A 268 -5.15 2.02 -7.19
C HIS A 268 -5.31 0.68 -6.45
N LEU A 269 -6.47 0.47 -5.82
CA LEU A 269 -6.72 -0.71 -4.99
C LEU A 269 -7.25 -1.92 -5.78
N ASP A 270 -7.64 -1.74 -7.05
CA ASP A 270 -8.10 -2.84 -7.92
C ASP A 270 -6.99 -3.88 -8.15
N PHE A 271 -5.71 -3.49 -8.12
CA PHE A 271 -4.57 -4.40 -8.28
C PHE A 271 -4.45 -5.47 -7.19
N ILE A 272 -5.05 -5.20 -6.02
CA ILE A 272 -5.00 -6.10 -4.85
C ILE A 272 -6.40 -6.67 -4.55
N TRP A 273 -7.45 -5.86 -4.69
CA TRP A 273 -8.80 -6.21 -4.25
C TRP A 273 -9.86 -6.17 -5.36
N GLY A 274 -9.46 -5.91 -6.60
CA GLY A 274 -10.35 -5.93 -7.76
C GLY A 274 -10.95 -7.33 -7.97
N LEU A 275 -12.27 -7.41 -8.05
CA LEU A 275 -12.99 -8.67 -8.29
C LEU A 275 -12.55 -9.35 -9.59
N ASP A 276 -12.19 -8.55 -10.59
CA ASP A 276 -11.70 -9.00 -11.90
C ASP A 276 -10.17 -9.19 -12.00
N GLY A 277 -9.44 -8.91 -10.92
CA GLY A 277 -8.00 -9.08 -10.80
C GLY A 277 -7.48 -10.46 -11.26
N PRO A 278 -8.11 -11.59 -10.88
CA PRO A 278 -7.64 -12.92 -11.26
C PRO A 278 -7.49 -13.13 -12.76
N TRP A 279 -8.49 -12.74 -13.56
CA TRP A 279 -8.46 -13.00 -15.00
C TRP A 279 -7.88 -11.87 -15.84
N ARG A 280 -7.83 -10.64 -15.31
CA ARG A 280 -7.24 -9.49 -16.04
C ARG A 280 -5.79 -9.22 -15.73
N LEU A 281 -5.29 -9.68 -14.58
CA LEU A 281 -3.94 -9.42 -14.09
C LEU A 281 -3.23 -10.71 -13.67
N TYR A 282 -3.75 -11.45 -12.69
CA TYR A 282 -2.98 -12.53 -12.05
C TYR A 282 -2.69 -13.68 -13.01
N ASN A 283 -3.63 -14.04 -13.90
CA ASN A 283 -3.40 -15.02 -14.95
C ASN A 283 -2.26 -14.58 -15.90
N GLU A 284 -2.20 -13.31 -16.30
CA GLU A 284 -1.13 -12.80 -17.16
C GLU A 284 0.23 -12.82 -16.46
N ILE A 285 0.27 -12.50 -15.17
CA ILE A 285 1.49 -12.64 -14.35
C ILE A 285 1.95 -14.10 -14.38
N VAL A 286 1.05 -15.06 -14.14
CA VAL A 286 1.38 -16.50 -14.17
C VAL A 286 1.88 -16.94 -15.54
N ASP A 287 1.28 -16.45 -16.62
CA ASP A 287 1.70 -16.80 -17.98
C ASP A 287 3.07 -16.20 -18.35
N LEU A 288 3.34 -14.96 -17.92
CA LEU A 288 4.67 -14.36 -18.04
C LEU A 288 5.71 -15.11 -17.21
N MET A 289 5.34 -15.54 -16.00
CA MET A 289 6.20 -16.41 -15.18
C MET A 289 6.52 -17.71 -15.90
N ARG A 290 5.52 -18.41 -16.48
CA ARG A 290 5.74 -19.64 -17.25
C ARG A 290 6.61 -19.44 -18.49
N LYS A 291 6.51 -18.26 -19.11
CA LYS A 291 7.26 -17.92 -20.33
C LYS A 291 8.72 -17.58 -20.04
N TYR A 292 9.02 -16.92 -18.93
CA TYR A 292 10.34 -16.32 -18.66
C TYR A 292 11.09 -16.92 -17.45
N LEU A 293 10.44 -17.72 -16.59
CA LEU A 293 11.03 -18.28 -15.36
C LEU A 293 11.23 -19.80 -15.42
#